data_AF-A0A4P5QXL5-F1
#
_entry.id   AF-A0A4P5QXL5-F1
#
_cell.length_a   1.000
_cell.length_b   1.000
_cell.length_c   1.000
_cell.angle_alpha   90.00
_cell.angle_beta   90.00
_cell.angle_gamma   90.00
#
_symmetry.space_group_name_H-M   'P 1'
#
loop_
_entity.id
_entity.type
_entity.pdbx_description
1 polymer ?
#
loop_
_entity_poly.entity_id
_entity_poly.type
_entity_poly.pdbx_seq_one_letter_code
_entity_poly.pdbx_strand_id
1 'polypeptide(L)'
;MNLSSVAAFVVGAVMVYAGVSKVLAGRAWPISARRLGVPPVVAVAVMTAEIVIGLGVVLGDSWRDGFLLAAGALLVGFTAVLAWHLRSDERPPCACFGGASQRPIGARDIVRNIALLVLVMLAFAS
;
A
#
# COMPACT_ATOMS: atom_id res chain seq x y z
N MET A 1 23.44 9.64 -3.08
CA MET A 1 22.06 9.52 -2.57
C MET A 1 22.16 9.04 -1.12
N ASN A 2 21.53 9.73 -0.18
CA ASN A 2 21.51 9.31 1.22
C ASN A 2 20.55 8.12 1.39
N LEU A 3 20.81 7.28 2.39
CA LEU A 3 20.00 6.08 2.67
C LEU A 3 18.50 6.40 2.77
N SER A 4 18.16 7.54 3.38
CA SER A 4 16.78 7.98 3.57
C SER A 4 16.09 8.43 2.29
N SER A 5 16.82 9.03 1.35
CA SER A 5 16.29 9.35 0.02
C SER A 5 16.03 8.07 -0.79
N VAL A 6 16.90 7.06 -0.67
CA VAL A 6 16.68 5.75 -1.30
C VAL A 6 15.47 5.06 -0.68
N ALA A 7 15.34 5.07 0.65
CA ALA A 7 14.19 4.50 1.35
C ALA A 7 12.87 5.17 0.95
N ALA A 8 12.82 6.50 0.92
CA ALA A 8 11.65 7.25 0.46
C ALA A 8 11.30 6.94 -1.00
N PHE A 9 12.31 6.89 -1.88
CA PHE A 9 12.10 6.53 -3.27
C PHE A 9 11.50 5.13 -3.43
N VAL A 10 12.02 4.13 -2.69
CA VAL A 10 11.49 2.76 -2.72
C VAL A 10 10.05 2.72 -2.22
N VAL A 11 9.73 3.38 -1.10
CA VAL A 11 8.36 3.44 -0.57
C VAL A 11 7.42 4.10 -1.58
N GLY A 12 7.80 5.25 -2.12
CA GLY A 12 7.01 5.99 -3.09
C GLY A 12 6.79 5.20 -4.38
N ALA A 13 7.84 4.60 -4.94
CA ALA A 13 7.74 3.77 -6.13
C ALA A 13 6.81 2.56 -5.93
N VAL A 14 6.88 1.91 -4.77
CA VAL A 14 6.00 0.78 -4.44
C VAL A 14 4.54 1.23 -4.30
N MET A 15 4.27 2.38 -3.68
CA MET A 15 2.91 2.93 -3.59
C MET A 15 2.35 3.32 -4.96
N VAL A 16 3.14 3.98 -5.80
CA VAL A 16 2.74 4.31 -7.17
C VAL A 16 2.46 3.03 -7.96
N TYR A 17 3.33 2.03 -7.89
CA TYR A 17 3.13 0.74 -8.54
C TYR A 17 1.82 0.07 -8.06
N ALA A 18 1.55 0.08 -6.75
CA ALA A 18 0.35 -0.49 -6.16
C ALA A 18 -0.94 0.24 -6.58
N GLY A 19 -0.88 1.57 -6.74
CA GLY A 19 -2.00 2.36 -7.24
C GLY A 19 -2.23 2.14 -8.73
N VAL A 20 -1.18 2.19 -9.54
CA VAL A 20 -1.24 1.94 -11.00
C VAL A 20 -1.75 0.52 -11.29
N SER A 21 -1.30 -0.48 -10.54
CA SER A 21 -1.78 -1.86 -10.72
C SER A 21 -3.28 -2.02 -10.41
N LYS A 22 -3.84 -1.21 -9.49
CA LYS A 22 -5.28 -1.14 -9.23
C LYS A 22 -6.04 -0.39 -10.33
N VAL A 23 -5.45 0.68 -10.87
CA VAL A 23 -6.00 1.38 -12.05
C VAL A 23 -6.09 0.42 -13.24
N LEU A 24 -5.03 -0.35 -13.50
CA LEU A 24 -5.00 -1.36 -14.58
C LEU A 24 -5.98 -2.50 -14.35
N ALA A 25 -6.22 -2.89 -13.09
CA ALA A 25 -7.25 -3.87 -12.75
C ALA A 25 -8.69 -3.33 -12.97
N GLY A 26 -8.87 -2.01 -13.06
CA GLY A 26 -10.14 -1.37 -13.37
C GLY A 26 -11.27 -1.82 -12.44
N ARG A 27 -12.36 -2.33 -13.02
CA ARG A 27 -13.55 -2.78 -12.26
C ARG A 27 -13.31 -4.04 -11.41
N ALA A 28 -12.26 -4.81 -11.70
CA ALA A 28 -11.94 -6.00 -10.90
C ALA A 28 -11.49 -5.63 -9.48
N TRP A 29 -10.80 -4.50 -9.31
CA TRP A 29 -10.31 -4.06 -7.99
C TRP A 29 -11.44 -3.78 -6.98
N PRO A 30 -12.45 -2.93 -7.26
CA PRO A 30 -13.55 -2.68 -6.32
C PRO A 30 -14.36 -3.94 -5.99
N ILE A 31 -14.47 -4.87 -6.94
CA ILE A 31 -15.15 -6.15 -6.72
C ILE A 31 -14.35 -7.03 -5.75
N SER A 32 -13.03 -7.14 -5.94
CA SER A 32 -12.13 -7.85 -5.01
C SER A 32 -12.08 -7.17 -3.64
N ALA A 33 -12.09 -5.84 -3.58
CA ALA A 33 -12.11 -5.09 -2.32
C ALA A 33 -13.39 -5.35 -1.51
N ARG A 34 -14.55 -5.47 -2.17
CA ARG A 34 -15.80 -5.87 -1.47
C ARG A 34 -15.69 -7.25 -0.82
N ARG A 35 -14.96 -8.18 -1.42
CA ARG A 35 -14.73 -9.52 -0.82
C ARG A 35 -13.88 -9.45 0.45
N LEU A 36 -13.12 -8.37 0.64
CA LEU A 36 -12.35 -8.08 1.84
C LEU A 36 -13.15 -7.24 2.86
N GLY A 37 -14.46 -7.04 2.64
CA GLY A 37 -15.30 -6.18 3.46
C GLY A 37 -15.09 -4.67 3.24
N VAL A 38 -14.30 -4.28 2.23
CA VAL A 38 -14.01 -2.86 1.95
C VAL A 38 -15.05 -2.30 0.96
N PRO A 39 -15.75 -1.21 1.29
CA PRO A 39 -16.72 -0.63 0.38
C PRO A 39 -16.05 -0.01 -0.86
N PRO A 40 -16.73 0.02 -2.02
CA PRO A 40 -16.15 0.47 -3.29
C PRO A 40 -15.61 1.89 -3.27
N VAL A 41 -16.29 2.78 -2.55
CA VAL A 41 -15.89 4.18 -2.42
C VAL A 41 -14.52 4.27 -1.75
N VAL A 42 -14.30 3.47 -0.69
CA VAL A 42 -13.00 3.37 -0.02
C VAL A 42 -11.97 2.72 -0.93
N ALA A 43 -12.34 1.69 -1.69
CA ALA A 43 -11.43 1.04 -2.64
C ALA A 43 -10.92 2.03 -3.72
N VAL A 44 -11.78 2.89 -4.25
CA VAL A 44 -11.39 3.94 -5.21
C VAL A 44 -10.56 5.03 -4.53
N ALA A 45 -10.96 5.46 -3.33
CA ALA A 45 -10.21 6.45 -2.56
C ALA A 45 -8.78 5.98 -2.22
N VAL A 46 -8.63 4.72 -1.84
CA VAL A 46 -7.32 4.08 -1.58
C VAL A 46 -6.46 4.09 -2.82
N MET A 47 -7.01 3.74 -3.99
CA MET A 47 -6.27 3.77 -5.25
C MET A 47 -5.74 5.17 -5.57
N THR A 48 -6.56 6.21 -5.41
CA THR A 48 -6.11 7.60 -5.63
C THR A 48 -5.10 8.02 -4.57
N ALA A 49 -5.31 7.64 -3.31
CA ALA A 49 -4.40 7.95 -2.21
C ALA A 49 -3.01 7.32 -2.45
N GLU A 50 -2.94 6.07 -2.92
CA GLU A 50 -1.67 5.40 -3.18
C GLU A 50 -0.79 6.14 -4.19
N ILE A 51 -1.40 6.61 -5.28
CA ILE A 51 -0.67 7.33 -6.33
C ILE A 51 -0.25 8.71 -5.83
N VAL A 52 -1.17 9.46 -5.21
CA VAL A 52 -0.89 10.81 -4.71
C VAL A 52 0.18 10.80 -3.63
N ILE A 53 0.06 9.88 -2.67
CA ILE A 53 1.04 9.73 -1.59
C ILE A 53 2.38 9.28 -2.17
N GLY A 54 2.40 8.27 -3.05
CA GLY A 54 3.63 7.76 -3.64
C GLY A 54 4.39 8.81 -4.45
N LEU A 55 3.68 9.59 -5.27
CA LEU A 55 4.26 10.72 -6.00
C LEU A 55 4.69 11.84 -5.05
N GLY A 56 3.90 12.13 -4.02
CA GLY A 56 4.23 13.13 -3.00
C GLY A 56 5.50 12.79 -2.22
N VAL A 57 5.74 11.52 -1.90
CA VAL A 57 6.99 11.07 -1.26
C VAL A 57 8.20 11.25 -2.20
N VAL A 58 8.04 11.04 -3.50
CA VAL A 58 9.14 11.12 -4.49
C VAL A 58 9.43 12.56 -4.94
N LEU A 59 8.40 13.38 -5.10
CA LEU A 59 8.49 14.71 -5.73
C LEU A 59 8.31 15.87 -4.74
N GLY A 60 7.68 15.62 -3.59
CA GLY A 60 7.27 16.68 -2.67
C GLY A 60 8.33 16.97 -1.62
N ASP A 61 9.32 17.81 -1.94
CA ASP A 61 10.41 18.14 -0.99
C ASP A 61 9.90 18.80 0.31
N SER A 62 8.96 19.76 0.23
CA SER A 62 8.51 20.54 1.40
C SER A 62 7.45 19.83 2.26
N TRP A 63 6.73 18.86 1.69
CA TRP A 63 5.61 18.15 2.34
C TRP A 63 5.91 16.65 2.51
N ARG A 64 7.17 16.26 2.33
CA ARG A 64 7.60 14.86 2.29
C ARG A 64 7.19 14.09 3.54
N ASP A 65 7.35 14.71 4.72
CA ASP A 65 7.00 14.10 6.00
C ASP A 65 5.50 13.80 6.09
N GLY A 66 4.66 14.73 5.63
CA GLY A 66 3.20 14.52 5.58
C GLY A 66 2.84 13.32 4.70
N PHE A 67 3.48 13.19 3.55
CA PHE A 67 3.27 12.05 2.66
C PHE A 67 3.83 10.74 3.23
N LEU A 68 4.97 10.77 3.92
CA LEU A 68 5.50 9.58 4.60
C LEU A 68 4.59 9.11 5.74
N LEU A 69 3.99 10.02 6.51
CA LEU A 69 2.99 9.67 7.53
C LEU A 69 1.76 9.03 6.91
N ALA A 70 1.26 9.61 5.82
CA ALA A 70 0.13 9.06 5.09
C ALA A 70 0.45 7.66 4.50
N ALA A 71 1.65 7.46 3.98
CA ALA A 71 2.14 6.17 3.49
C ALA A 71 2.18 5.13 4.62
N GLY A 72 2.73 5.52 5.78
CA GLY A 72 2.78 4.67 6.96
C GLY A 72 1.38 4.28 7.45
N ALA A 73 0.46 5.23 7.55
CA ALA A 73 -0.92 4.99 7.96
C ALA A 73 -1.64 4.01 7.01
N LEU A 74 -1.44 4.17 5.70
CA LEU A 74 -2.02 3.27 4.71
C LEU A 74 -1.44 1.85 4.82
N LEU A 75 -0.12 1.72 4.98
CA LEU A 75 0.56 0.44 5.18
C LEU A 75 0.07 -0.28 6.44
N VAL A 76 -0.13 0.47 7.55
CA VAL A 76 -0.71 -0.08 8.78
C VAL A 76 -2.13 -0.59 8.53
N GLY A 77 -2.97 0.20 7.86
CA GLY A 77 -4.33 -0.19 7.50
C GLY A 77 -4.37 -1.47 6.67
N PHE A 78 -3.53 -1.57 5.63
CA PHE A 78 -3.42 -2.79 4.84
C PHE A 78 -2.95 -3.97 5.67
N THR A 79 -1.94 -3.78 6.52
CA THR A 79 -1.42 -4.85 7.38
C THR A 79 -2.49 -5.34 8.34
N ALA A 80 -3.33 -4.46 8.90
CA ALA A 80 -4.44 -4.82 9.76
C ALA A 80 -5.49 -5.66 9.02
N VAL A 81 -5.91 -5.25 7.81
CA VAL A 81 -6.86 -6.01 6.98
C VAL A 81 -6.30 -7.39 6.62
N LEU A 82 -5.03 -7.48 6.26
CA LEU A 82 -4.35 -8.74 5.96
C LEU A 82 -4.26 -9.63 7.21
N ALA A 83 -3.88 -9.08 8.36
CA ALA A 83 -3.74 -9.83 9.61
C ALA A 83 -5.09 -10.33 10.13
N TRP A 84 -6.17 -9.58 9.90
CA TRP A 84 -7.54 -10.01 10.23
C TRP A 84 -7.95 -11.22 9.37
N HIS A 85 -7.78 -11.13 8.04
CA HIS A 85 -8.10 -12.25 7.15
C HIS A 85 -7.16 -13.45 7.28
N LEU A 86 -5.90 -13.25 7.72
CA LEU A 86 -5.00 -14.36 8.05
C LEU A 86 -5.42 -15.12 9.31
N ARG A 87 -6.15 -14.47 10.21
CA ARG A 87 -6.72 -15.09 11.42
C ARG A 87 -8.08 -15.73 11.15
N SER A 88 -8.79 -15.30 10.12
CA SER A 88 -10.02 -15.92 9.63
C SER A 88 -9.69 -17.11 8.72
N ASP A 89 -10.47 -18.19 8.79
CA ASP A 89 -10.25 -19.37 7.92
C ASP A 89 -10.50 -19.09 6.43
N GLU A 90 -11.20 -17.99 6.14
CA GLU A 90 -11.40 -17.50 4.78
C GLU A 90 -10.21 -16.66 4.33
N ARG A 91 -9.44 -17.19 3.37
CA ARG A 91 -8.31 -16.51 2.73
C ARG A 91 -8.69 -16.03 1.32
N PRO A 92 -9.50 -14.97 1.19
CA PRO A 92 -9.83 -14.42 -0.12
C PRO A 92 -8.55 -13.99 -0.85
N PRO A 93 -8.52 -14.04 -2.19
CA PRO A 93 -7.36 -13.57 -2.96
C PRO A 93 -7.08 -12.10 -2.64
N CYS A 94 -5.84 -11.79 -2.27
CA CYS A 94 -5.47 -10.43 -1.87
C CYS A 94 -5.25 -9.57 -3.11
N ALA A 95 -6.05 -8.51 -3.27
CA ALA A 95 -5.85 -7.52 -4.33
C ALA A 95 -5.20 -6.21 -3.81
N CYS A 96 -4.73 -6.18 -2.55
CA CYS A 96 -4.22 -4.97 -1.89
C CYS A 96 -3.01 -4.33 -2.58
N PHE A 97 -2.27 -5.05 -3.43
CA PHE A 97 -1.17 -4.52 -4.26
C PHE A 97 -1.48 -4.60 -5.77
N GLY A 98 -2.77 -4.67 -6.12
CA GLY A 98 -3.26 -4.80 -7.49
C GLY A 98 -3.77 -6.19 -7.83
N GLY A 99 -4.60 -6.26 -8.88
CA GLY A 99 -5.19 -7.52 -9.37
C GLY A 99 -4.20 -8.46 -10.09
N ALA A 100 -2.93 -8.07 -10.23
CA ALA A 100 -1.90 -8.82 -10.95
C ALA A 100 -1.45 -10.11 -10.23
N SER A 101 -1.70 -10.25 -8.93
CA SER A 101 -1.37 -11.45 -8.16
C SER A 101 -2.61 -11.98 -7.44
N GLN A 102 -3.35 -12.88 -8.10
CA GLN A 102 -4.49 -13.63 -7.55
C GLN A 102 -4.04 -14.74 -6.56
N ARG A 103 -2.95 -14.52 -5.81
CA ARG A 103 -2.42 -15.50 -4.87
C ARG A 103 -3.17 -15.38 -3.53
N PRO A 104 -3.45 -16.50 -2.83
CA PRO A 104 -4.04 -16.44 -1.50
C PRO A 104 -3.12 -15.65 -0.56
N ILE A 105 -3.74 -14.88 0.35
CA ILE A 105 -3.03 -14.05 1.35
C ILE A 105 -2.02 -14.92 2.09
N GLY A 106 -0.74 -14.51 2.06
CA GLY A 106 0.34 -15.23 2.74
C GLY A 106 1.07 -14.35 3.75
N ALA A 107 1.80 -14.98 4.67
CA ALA A 107 2.66 -14.28 5.63
C ALA A 107 3.69 -13.36 4.93
N ARG A 108 4.06 -13.66 3.68
CA ARG A 108 4.94 -12.83 2.85
C ARG A 108 4.39 -11.42 2.63
N ASP A 109 3.07 -11.25 2.50
CA ASP A 109 2.46 -9.94 2.29
C ASP A 109 2.57 -9.05 3.54
N ILE A 110 2.44 -9.65 4.73
CA ILE A 110 2.72 -8.97 6.01
C ILE A 110 4.19 -8.57 6.09
N VAL A 111 5.11 -9.50 5.79
CA VAL A 111 6.55 -9.22 5.83
C VAL A 111 6.91 -8.07 4.88
N ARG A 112 6.32 -8.01 3.68
CA ARG A 112 6.51 -6.88 2.75
C ARG A 112 6.05 -5.57 3.38
N ASN A 113 4.84 -5.52 3.97
CA ASN A 113 4.34 -4.29 4.57
C ASN A 113 5.17 -3.84 5.77
N ILE A 114 5.62 -4.77 6.61
CA ILE A 114 6.51 -4.47 7.74
C ILE A 114 7.85 -3.91 7.23
N ALA A 115 8.43 -4.52 6.18
CA ALA A 115 9.66 -4.01 5.57
C ALA A 115 9.48 -2.59 5.01
N LEU A 116 8.35 -2.31 4.35
CA LEU A 116 8.02 -0.97 3.87
C LEU A 116 7.82 0.03 5.02
N LEU A 117 7.21 -0.38 6.13
CA LEU A 117 7.09 0.45 7.34
C LEU A 117 8.46 0.79 7.94
N VAL A 118 9.39 -0.18 7.98
CA VAL A 118 10.77 0.10 8.40
C VAL A 118 11.43 1.11 7.46
N LEU A 119 11.22 1.00 6.15
CA LEU A 119 11.73 1.99 5.19
C LEU A 119 11.10 3.38 5.37
N VAL A 120 9.82 3.46 5.70
CA VAL A 120 9.16 4.74 6.06
C VAL A 120 9.83 5.36 7.28
N MET A 121 10.09 4.57 8.33
CA MET A 121 10.77 5.04 9.54
C MET A 121 12.21 5.52 9.25
N LEU A 122 12.94 4.77 8.41
CA LEU A 122 14.30 5.17 7.98
C LEU A 122 14.29 6.44 7.12
N ALA A 123 13.26 6.61 6.28
CA ALA A 123 13.06 7.82 5.49
C ALA A 123 12.72 9.03 6.36
N PHE A 124 12.08 8.81 7.51
CA PHE A 124 11.74 9.82 8.52
C PHE A 124 12.90 10.22 9.42
N ALA A 125 13.85 9.31 9.63
CA ALA A 125 14.96 9.51 10.57
C ALA A 125 16.10 10.41 10.03
N SER A 126 15.90 11.09 8.90
CA SER A 126 16.87 12.02 8.27
C SER A 126 16.32 13.42 8.14
#